data_AF-A0A4Q4UZF3-F1
#
_entry.id   AF-A0A4Q4UZF3-F1
#
_cell.length_a   1.000
_cell.length_b   1.000
_cell.length_c   1.000
_cell.angle_alpha   90.00
_cell.angle_beta   90.00
_cell.angle_gamma   90.00
#
_symmetry.space_group_name_H-M   'P 1'
#
loop_
_entity.id
_entity.type
_entity.pdbx_description
1 polymer ?
#
loop_
_entity_poly.entity_id
_entity_poly.type
_entity_poly.pdbx_seq_one_letter_code
_entity_poly.pdbx_strand_id
1 'polypeptide(L)'
;MDPRGVEQQHTRAPSDSHEVEATKTTTATTTLLDLLSNTVLLRQTLPYLPVSALLNLAAASRAFRGLVHETPGAFRHLDLTRVRAAQFDNADGPVDRGGEVWRNVQVDENLSEDDFYSGPLRGVFRSLRPRRGGRDVLRDVRTLVLDGLSVTAELVNDILVDPGFRVRVLSIREVRNLNEQKLMQSLRYACRPTRPEGTPRLQALYVFGKKDAPVPSSSPSPPPSSSSPRRSAGGGATAGASVGAGWNHRSQHALKESMRAEGDDWYHRRGRVLGRAVGDRWAETLLDCRGVIRFDAVLCTAPCHQNSPAFGRVPGGGGGGDGVARSPWAVATFAVGGCASCGSAPEGFTVYGESPAETLPLLSPVPLHSSTLRSATCPRAVGSEGGDGEGSEGRGRRTARFVPRCLECIRERYCFSCDQWWCEACYRVPGREELAAAAAGAQHVHIVADDDAGAGANSLIVHELAAFEQPKVKTRKITRSCWECDLNCETCIADTQKICKACGGGYCIVHYDGSTETLCDCMNIPPRLGPTPPVVY
;
A
#
# COMPACT_ATOMS: atom_id res chain seq x y z
N MET A 1 27.06 84.12 0.21
CA MET A 1 26.63 85.14 1.19
C MET A 1 25.15 85.35 1.06
N ASP A 2 24.28 85.28 2.06
CA ASP A 2 24.13 84.47 3.27
C ASP A 2 22.64 84.69 3.64
N PRO A 3 21.82 83.67 3.93
CA PRO A 3 20.36 83.84 3.98
C PRO A 3 19.76 83.71 5.39
N ARG A 4 18.51 84.21 5.55
CA ARG A 4 17.41 83.77 6.46
C ARG A 4 17.70 83.82 7.99
N GLY A 5 16.91 84.43 8.88
CA GLY A 5 15.44 84.42 9.04
C GLY A 5 15.13 83.83 10.43
N VAL A 6 14.12 84.34 11.17
CA VAL A 6 13.25 83.64 12.15
C VAL A 6 12.20 84.63 12.64
N GLU A 7 10.92 84.34 12.38
CA GLU A 7 9.74 85.04 12.87
C GLU A 7 9.20 84.31 14.11
N GLN A 8 8.86 85.07 15.16
CA GLN A 8 8.48 84.56 16.48
C GLN A 8 6.99 84.22 16.59
N GLN A 9 6.77 83.26 17.50
CA GLN A 9 5.52 82.64 17.93
C GLN A 9 4.49 83.63 18.50
N HIS A 10 3.21 83.32 18.33
CA HIS A 10 2.22 83.57 19.38
C HIS A 10 1.21 82.43 19.46
N THR A 11 1.21 81.79 20.62
CA THR A 11 0.29 80.77 21.10
C THR A 11 -1.08 81.37 21.44
N ARG A 12 -2.17 80.72 21.00
CA ARG A 12 -3.51 80.91 21.55
C ARG A 12 -4.28 79.60 21.47
N ALA A 13 -4.73 79.12 22.63
CA ALA A 13 -5.56 77.92 22.77
C ALA A 13 -7.00 78.14 22.27
N PRO A 14 -7.65 77.07 21.80
CA PRO A 14 -9.10 76.87 21.98
C PRO A 14 -9.36 75.49 22.63
N SER A 15 -9.95 75.43 23.82
CA SER A 15 -11.39 75.31 24.10
C SER A 15 -12.02 74.01 23.58
N ASP A 16 -12.20 73.07 24.53
CA ASP A 16 -12.94 71.81 24.42
C ASP A 16 -14.36 72.02 23.90
N SER A 17 -14.63 71.47 22.72
CA SER A 17 -15.97 71.09 22.30
C SER A 17 -15.95 69.59 22.04
N HIS A 18 -16.64 68.85 22.91
CA HIS A 18 -16.96 67.44 22.76
C HIS A 18 -17.78 67.23 21.46
N GLU A 19 -17.08 67.04 20.34
CA GLU A 19 -17.65 66.33 19.20
C GLU A 19 -17.56 64.84 19.52
N VAL A 20 -18.73 64.22 19.68
CA VAL A 20 -18.86 62.76 19.67
C VAL A 20 -18.45 62.30 18.29
N GLU A 21 -17.14 62.02 18.14
CA GLU A 21 -16.58 61.37 16.97
C GLU A 21 -17.17 59.98 16.90
N ALA A 22 -18.29 59.87 16.18
CA ALA A 22 -18.86 58.60 15.80
C ALA A 22 -17.80 57.86 14.99
N THR A 23 -17.01 57.03 15.68
CA THR A 23 -16.16 56.02 15.08
C THR A 23 -17.05 55.20 14.16
N LYS A 24 -17.05 55.56 12.88
CA LYS A 24 -17.53 54.69 11.80
C LYS A 24 -16.60 53.49 11.84
N THR A 25 -16.99 52.48 12.62
CA THR A 25 -16.48 51.13 12.51
C THR A 25 -16.92 50.64 11.14
N THR A 26 -16.15 51.02 10.13
CA THR A 26 -16.33 50.55 8.77
C THR A 26 -15.96 49.09 8.85
N THR A 27 -16.95 48.21 9.03
CA THR A 27 -16.78 46.76 8.93
C THR A 27 -16.32 46.49 7.51
N ALA A 28 -15.01 46.49 7.29
CA ALA A 28 -14.40 46.13 6.02
C ALA A 28 -14.87 44.70 5.71
N THR A 29 -15.75 44.57 4.73
CA THR A 29 -16.22 43.27 4.25
C THR A 29 -15.02 42.53 3.72
N THR A 30 -14.57 41.50 4.45
CA THR A 30 -13.42 40.69 4.06
C THR A 30 -13.70 40.03 2.71
N THR A 31 -12.96 40.42 1.68
CA THR A 31 -13.12 39.81 0.35
C THR A 31 -12.36 38.48 0.29
N LEU A 32 -12.69 37.63 -0.68
CA LEU A 32 -11.93 36.40 -0.93
C LEU A 32 -10.45 36.70 -1.23
N LEU A 33 -10.17 37.83 -1.89
CA LEU A 33 -8.81 38.25 -2.16
C LEU A 33 -8.08 38.59 -0.85
N ASP A 34 -8.72 39.26 0.11
CA ASP A 34 -8.11 39.58 1.40
C ASP A 34 -7.81 38.31 2.20
N LEU A 35 -8.72 37.33 2.16
CA LEU A 35 -8.53 36.03 2.80
C LEU A 35 -7.36 35.25 2.18
N LEU A 36 -7.31 35.12 0.86
CA LEU A 36 -6.30 34.34 0.15
C LEU A 36 -4.95 35.06 0.05
N SER A 37 -4.90 36.37 0.25
CA SER A 37 -3.64 37.12 0.39
C SER A 37 -2.89 36.73 1.67
N ASN A 38 -3.57 36.14 2.66
CA ASN A 38 -2.91 35.52 3.80
C ASN A 38 -2.18 34.24 3.35
N THR A 39 -0.85 34.29 3.34
CA THR A 39 0.00 33.18 2.88
C THR A 39 -0.19 31.87 3.64
N VAL A 40 -0.63 31.91 4.91
CA VAL A 40 -0.92 30.70 5.69
C VAL A 40 -2.19 30.04 5.20
N LEU A 41 -3.27 30.82 5.06
CA LEU A 41 -4.55 30.33 4.54
C LEU A 41 -4.40 29.84 3.10
N LEU A 42 -3.67 30.57 2.28
CA LEU A 42 -3.36 30.18 0.90
C LEU A 42 -2.62 28.84 0.87
N ARG A 43 -1.52 28.69 1.61
CA ARG A 43 -0.75 27.43 1.62
C ARG A 43 -1.56 26.24 2.14
N GLN A 44 -2.47 26.46 3.07
CA GLN A 44 -3.33 25.41 3.62
C GLN A 44 -4.51 25.06 2.69
N THR A 45 -4.93 25.96 1.80
CA THR A 45 -6.08 25.77 0.91
C THR A 45 -5.68 25.28 -0.48
N LEU A 46 -4.60 25.80 -1.05
CA LEU A 46 -4.20 25.50 -2.44
C LEU A 46 -4.03 24.00 -2.75
N PRO A 47 -3.44 23.15 -1.90
CA PRO A 47 -3.27 21.72 -2.20
C PRO A 47 -4.59 20.94 -2.34
N TYR A 48 -5.70 21.48 -1.84
CA TYR A 48 -7.03 20.87 -1.98
C TYR A 48 -7.76 21.30 -3.25
N LEU A 49 -7.27 22.33 -3.95
CA LEU A 49 -7.88 22.80 -5.17
C LEU A 49 -7.29 22.05 -6.37
N PRO A 50 -8.11 21.56 -7.31
CA PRO A 50 -7.60 20.99 -8.54
C PRO A 50 -6.87 22.06 -9.36
N VAL A 51 -5.90 21.64 -10.17
CA VAL A 51 -5.09 22.55 -11.01
C VAL A 51 -5.95 23.47 -11.88
N SER A 52 -7.06 22.94 -12.42
CA SER A 52 -8.02 23.74 -13.19
C SER A 52 -8.64 24.87 -12.38
N ALA A 53 -8.99 24.64 -11.11
CA ALA A 53 -9.52 25.68 -10.24
C ALA A 53 -8.48 26.77 -9.94
N LEU A 54 -7.20 26.39 -9.77
CA LEU A 54 -6.11 27.35 -9.58
C LEU A 54 -5.90 28.23 -10.80
N LEU A 55 -5.92 27.64 -12.00
CA LEU A 55 -5.79 28.37 -13.25
C LEU A 55 -7.00 29.27 -13.51
N ASN A 56 -8.22 28.80 -13.20
CA ASN A 56 -9.44 29.62 -13.30
C ASN A 56 -9.42 30.79 -12.30
N LEU A 57 -8.92 30.58 -11.09
CA LEU A 57 -8.72 31.65 -10.10
C LEU A 57 -7.74 32.70 -10.61
N ALA A 58 -6.61 32.27 -11.17
CA ALA A 58 -5.63 33.16 -11.80
C ALA A 58 -6.19 33.90 -13.03
N ALA A 59 -7.19 33.34 -13.71
CA ALA A 59 -7.86 33.97 -14.85
C ALA A 59 -8.95 34.98 -14.42
N ALA A 60 -9.46 34.90 -13.19
CA ALA A 60 -10.57 35.73 -12.73
C ALA A 60 -10.19 37.22 -12.55
N SER A 61 -8.98 37.53 -12.08
CA SER A 61 -8.52 38.92 -11.94
C SER A 61 -6.99 39.03 -11.99
N ARG A 62 -6.47 40.23 -12.29
CA ARG A 62 -5.02 40.50 -12.25
C ARG A 62 -4.43 40.31 -10.84
N ALA A 63 -5.20 40.63 -9.79
CA ALA A 63 -4.77 40.44 -8.41
C ALA A 63 -4.64 38.95 -8.04
N PHE A 64 -5.62 38.12 -8.43
CA PHE A 64 -5.51 36.67 -8.24
C PHE A 64 -4.43 36.05 -9.11
N ARG A 65 -4.23 36.56 -10.33
CA ARG A 65 -3.12 36.15 -11.20
C ARG A 65 -1.77 36.39 -10.53
N GLY A 66 -1.57 37.59 -9.98
CA GLY A 66 -0.38 37.93 -9.19
C GLY A 66 -0.25 36.99 -7.99
N LEU A 67 -1.30 36.86 -7.19
CA LEU A 67 -1.29 36.00 -6.00
C LEU A 67 -0.89 34.54 -6.32
N VAL A 68 -1.48 33.92 -7.34
CA VAL A 68 -1.21 32.52 -7.69
C VAL A 68 0.16 32.33 -8.35
N HIS A 69 0.55 33.21 -9.27
CA HIS A 69 1.81 33.03 -10.01
C HIS A 69 3.03 33.61 -9.30
N GLU A 70 2.86 34.63 -8.45
CA GLU A 70 3.96 35.28 -7.74
C GLU A 70 4.29 34.56 -6.42
N THR A 71 3.29 33.98 -5.76
CA THR A 71 3.49 33.28 -4.48
C THR A 71 4.29 31.99 -4.66
N PRO A 72 5.45 31.87 -4.01
CA PRO A 72 6.24 30.64 -4.04
C PRO A 72 5.47 29.47 -3.45
N GLY A 73 5.40 28.39 -4.20
CA GLY A 73 4.78 27.14 -3.76
C GLY A 73 3.28 27.03 -4.01
N ALA A 74 2.68 27.97 -4.74
CA ALA A 74 1.28 27.85 -5.15
C ALA A 74 1.01 26.57 -5.98
N PHE A 75 1.98 26.19 -6.81
CA PHE A 75 1.98 24.95 -7.61
C PHE A 75 2.93 23.89 -7.04
N ARG A 76 3.24 23.95 -5.74
CA ARG A 76 4.20 23.02 -5.11
C ARG A 76 3.76 21.56 -5.26
N HIS A 77 2.47 21.32 -5.05
CA HIS A 77 1.84 20.01 -5.18
C HIS A 77 1.03 20.01 -6.48
N LEU A 78 1.48 19.22 -7.45
CA LEU A 78 0.83 19.08 -8.76
C LEU A 78 0.32 17.66 -8.93
N ASP A 79 -0.99 17.50 -8.86
CA ASP A 79 -1.68 16.25 -9.16
C ASP A 79 -2.31 16.30 -10.55
N LEU A 80 -1.82 15.44 -11.46
CA LEU A 80 -2.30 15.35 -12.84
C LEU A 80 -3.30 14.21 -13.05
N THR A 81 -3.59 13.40 -12.03
CA THR A 81 -4.47 12.23 -12.15
C THR A 81 -5.87 12.58 -12.68
N ARG A 82 -6.40 13.76 -12.31
CA ARG A 82 -7.73 14.23 -12.74
C ARG A 82 -7.71 15.13 -13.97
N VAL A 83 -6.55 15.36 -14.58
CA VAL A 83 -6.41 16.25 -15.74
C VAL A 83 -6.77 15.48 -17.00
N ARG A 84 -7.88 15.85 -17.66
CA ARG A 84 -8.37 15.19 -18.89
C ARG A 84 -7.32 15.13 -19.99
N ALA A 85 -6.52 16.21 -20.15
CA ALA A 85 -5.45 16.26 -21.15
C ALA A 85 -4.28 15.31 -20.87
N ALA A 86 -4.17 14.77 -19.64
CA ALA A 86 -3.16 13.80 -19.23
C ALA A 86 -3.67 12.35 -19.29
N GLN A 87 -4.98 12.15 -19.46
CA GLN A 87 -5.60 10.82 -19.51
C GLN A 87 -5.49 10.26 -20.93
N PHE A 88 -4.81 9.13 -21.06
CA PHE A 88 -4.59 8.44 -22.35
C PHE A 88 -5.87 7.76 -22.86
N ASP A 89 -6.73 7.26 -21.95
CA ASP A 89 -7.97 6.54 -22.26
C ASP A 89 -9.21 7.33 -21.81
N ASN A 90 -9.74 8.21 -22.67
CA ASN A 90 -11.13 8.63 -22.52
C ASN A 90 -12.01 7.52 -23.10
N ALA A 91 -12.47 6.63 -22.22
CA ALA A 91 -13.39 5.54 -22.49
C ALA A 91 -14.85 6.01 -22.77
N ASP A 92 -15.01 7.05 -23.60
CA ASP A 92 -16.31 7.54 -24.08
C ASP A 92 -16.20 7.79 -25.60
N GLY A 93 -16.20 6.71 -26.38
CA GLY A 93 -16.30 6.77 -27.84
C GLY A 93 -15.91 5.46 -28.52
N PRO A 94 -16.80 4.83 -29.31
CA PRO A 94 -16.40 3.74 -30.19
C PRO A 94 -15.31 4.22 -31.14
N VAL A 95 -14.28 3.39 -31.31
CA VAL A 95 -13.24 3.50 -32.33
C VAL A 95 -13.94 3.32 -33.69
N ASP A 96 -14.56 4.39 -34.18
CA ASP A 96 -15.14 4.42 -35.51
C ASP A 96 -15.13 5.85 -36.04
N ARG A 97 -13.93 6.24 -36.50
CA ARG A 97 -13.66 7.21 -37.58
C ARG A 97 -12.17 7.16 -37.86
N GLY A 98 -11.82 6.50 -38.95
CA GLY A 98 -10.47 6.50 -39.48
C GLY A 98 -9.95 7.93 -39.67
N GLY A 99 -8.67 8.13 -39.38
CA GLY A 99 -7.90 9.21 -39.98
C GLY A 99 -8.14 10.64 -39.48
N GLU A 100 -8.65 10.87 -38.27
CA GLU A 100 -8.74 12.23 -37.72
C GLU A 100 -7.99 12.40 -36.39
N VAL A 101 -6.74 12.83 -36.52
CA VAL A 101 -6.05 13.80 -35.66
C VAL A 101 -6.35 13.68 -34.15
N TRP A 102 -5.63 12.78 -33.49
CA TRP A 102 -5.40 12.85 -32.05
C TRP A 102 -4.77 14.23 -31.76
N ARG A 103 -5.55 15.15 -31.17
CA ARG A 103 -5.36 16.61 -31.20
C ARG A 103 -4.01 17.19 -30.73
N ASN A 104 -3.01 16.41 -30.37
CA ASN A 104 -1.67 16.88 -30.00
C ASN A 104 -0.50 16.09 -30.61
N VAL A 105 -0.75 15.02 -31.37
CA VAL A 105 0.30 14.17 -31.96
C VAL A 105 -0.10 13.88 -33.40
N GLN A 106 0.49 14.61 -34.35
CA GLN A 106 0.53 14.14 -35.73
C GLN A 106 1.33 12.85 -35.70
N VAL A 107 0.69 11.72 -36.01
CA VAL A 107 1.33 10.42 -36.03
C VAL A 107 2.27 10.40 -37.24
N ASP A 108 3.51 10.87 -37.04
CA ASP A 108 4.62 10.67 -37.95
C ASP A 108 5.11 9.21 -37.82
N GLU A 109 5.52 8.59 -38.92
CA GLU A 109 6.01 7.20 -38.97
C GLU A 109 7.30 6.98 -38.14
N ASN A 110 7.93 8.07 -37.68
CA ASN A 110 9.14 8.07 -36.86
C ASN A 110 8.89 8.21 -35.34
N LEU A 111 7.63 8.26 -34.87
CA LEU A 111 7.34 8.41 -33.44
C LEU A 111 7.70 7.14 -32.66
N SER A 112 8.50 7.30 -31.60
CA SER A 112 8.77 6.20 -30.68
C SER A 112 7.51 5.83 -29.87
N GLU A 113 7.44 4.57 -29.44
CA GLU A 113 6.40 4.10 -28.50
C GLU A 113 6.37 4.96 -27.22
N ASP A 114 7.55 5.38 -26.76
CA ASP A 114 7.70 6.22 -25.59
C ASP A 114 7.12 7.64 -25.81
N ASP A 115 7.28 8.23 -27.01
CA ASP A 115 6.66 9.51 -27.39
C ASP A 115 5.15 9.41 -27.54
N PHE A 116 4.67 8.28 -28.04
CA PHE A 116 3.25 8.02 -28.18
C PHE A 116 2.56 7.93 -26.81
N TYR A 117 3.03 7.06 -25.90
CA TYR A 117 2.39 6.84 -24.61
C TYR A 117 2.56 7.98 -23.61
N SER A 118 3.68 8.72 -23.69
CA SER A 118 3.93 9.88 -22.81
C SER A 118 3.50 11.21 -23.42
N GLY A 119 3.07 11.21 -24.69
CA GLY A 119 2.68 12.40 -25.45
C GLY A 119 1.71 13.34 -24.73
N PRO A 120 0.60 12.83 -24.14
CA PRO A 120 -0.33 13.66 -23.36
C PRO A 120 0.35 14.39 -22.20
N LEU A 121 1.18 13.69 -21.41
CA LEU A 121 1.93 14.27 -20.30
C LEU A 121 3.01 15.25 -20.76
N ARG A 122 3.76 14.91 -21.81
CA ARG A 122 4.75 15.82 -22.43
C ARG A 122 4.07 17.09 -22.94
N GLY A 123 2.86 17.01 -23.50
CA GLY A 123 2.05 18.16 -23.91
C GLY A 123 1.62 19.05 -22.74
N VAL A 124 1.19 18.45 -21.63
CA VAL A 124 0.87 19.17 -20.39
C VAL A 124 2.12 19.87 -19.84
N PHE A 125 3.26 19.17 -19.75
CA PHE A 125 4.51 19.77 -19.28
C PHE A 125 4.98 20.92 -20.17
N ARG A 126 4.87 20.79 -21.51
CA ARG A 126 5.16 21.89 -22.44
C ARG A 126 4.25 23.11 -22.20
N SER A 127 2.99 22.88 -21.83
CA SER A 127 2.02 23.95 -21.55
C SER A 127 2.26 24.64 -20.20
N LEU A 128 2.87 23.94 -19.24
CA LEU A 128 3.25 24.47 -17.92
C LEU A 128 4.58 25.23 -17.94
N ARG A 129 5.39 25.08 -19.00
CA ARG A 129 6.60 25.87 -19.24
C ARG A 129 6.23 27.29 -19.71
N PRO A 130 7.15 28.26 -19.64
CA PRO A 130 6.89 29.64 -20.01
C PRO A 130 6.36 29.74 -21.45
N ARG A 131 5.16 30.30 -21.60
CA ARG A 131 4.64 30.74 -22.88
C ARG A 131 4.49 32.25 -22.85
N ARG A 132 5.16 32.93 -23.79
CA ARG A 132 5.07 34.38 -24.10
C ARG A 132 4.84 35.27 -22.86
N GLY A 133 5.91 35.50 -22.07
CA GLY A 133 5.88 36.40 -20.90
C GLY A 133 5.33 35.82 -19.60
N GLY A 134 4.94 34.54 -19.57
CA GLY A 134 4.48 33.84 -18.35
C GLY A 134 5.60 33.21 -17.50
N ARG A 135 5.29 32.87 -16.25
CA ARG A 135 6.20 32.18 -15.30
C ARG A 135 6.23 30.66 -15.57
N ASP A 136 7.38 30.04 -15.33
CA ASP A 136 7.58 28.59 -15.46
C ASP A 136 6.98 27.86 -14.25
N VAL A 137 5.80 27.25 -14.41
CA VAL A 137 5.10 26.59 -13.29
C VAL A 137 5.88 25.36 -12.82
N LEU A 138 6.52 24.63 -13.73
CA LEU A 138 7.25 23.39 -13.41
C LEU A 138 8.42 23.61 -12.43
N ARG A 139 8.99 24.82 -12.41
CA ARG A 139 10.08 25.16 -11.48
C ARG A 139 9.65 25.20 -10.02
N ASP A 140 8.36 25.43 -9.75
CA ASP A 140 7.82 25.50 -8.40
C ASP A 140 7.26 24.16 -7.92
N VAL A 141 7.08 23.19 -8.82
CA VAL A 141 6.59 21.84 -8.50
C VAL A 141 7.65 21.07 -7.71
N ARG A 142 7.27 20.62 -6.51
CA ARG A 142 8.11 19.79 -5.61
C ARG A 142 7.53 18.41 -5.38
N THR A 143 6.20 18.27 -5.43
CA THR A 143 5.48 17.01 -5.38
C THR A 143 4.70 16.87 -6.68
N LEU A 144 4.95 15.79 -7.43
CA LEU A 144 4.27 15.47 -8.69
C LEU A 144 3.57 14.12 -8.56
N VAL A 145 2.26 14.08 -8.80
CA VAL A 145 1.45 12.86 -8.75
C VAL A 145 0.96 12.52 -10.15
N LEU A 146 1.35 11.35 -10.64
CA LEU A 146 1.01 10.81 -11.96
C LEU A 146 0.26 9.46 -11.85
N ASP A 147 -0.32 9.19 -10.68
CA ASP A 147 -0.89 7.87 -10.37
C ASP A 147 -2.03 7.50 -11.32
N GLY A 148 -1.99 6.29 -11.86
CA GLY A 148 -2.98 5.78 -12.82
C GLY A 148 -2.85 6.30 -14.26
N LEU A 149 -1.86 7.15 -14.57
CA LEU A 149 -1.66 7.71 -15.91
C LEU A 149 -0.72 6.84 -16.76
N SER A 150 -0.68 7.09 -18.07
CA SER A 150 0.29 6.47 -18.96
C SER A 150 1.66 7.16 -18.78
N VAL A 151 2.60 6.46 -18.14
CA VAL A 151 3.93 6.99 -17.79
C VAL A 151 4.98 6.01 -18.26
N THR A 152 5.89 6.46 -19.11
CA THR A 152 6.99 5.66 -19.63
C THR A 152 8.25 5.82 -18.78
N ALA A 153 9.16 4.85 -18.86
CA ALA A 153 10.44 4.93 -18.15
C ALA A 153 11.30 6.11 -18.62
N GLU A 154 11.21 6.46 -19.90
CA GLU A 154 11.89 7.65 -20.46
C GLU A 154 11.33 8.94 -19.89
N LEU A 155 10.01 9.07 -19.73
CA LEU A 155 9.43 10.26 -19.09
C LEU A 155 9.94 10.43 -17.65
N VAL A 156 10.09 9.34 -16.90
CA VAL A 156 10.67 9.38 -15.55
C VAL A 156 12.16 9.78 -15.62
N ASN A 157 12.91 9.29 -16.61
CA ASN A 157 14.28 9.70 -16.85
C ASN A 157 14.39 11.20 -17.14
N ASP A 158 13.51 11.74 -17.99
CA ASP A 158 13.41 13.17 -18.28
C ASP A 158 13.21 13.96 -16.98
N ILE A 159 12.31 13.53 -16.10
CA ILE A 159 12.06 14.18 -14.80
C ILE A 159 13.28 14.13 -13.87
N LEU A 160 14.08 13.05 -13.92
CA LEU A 160 15.28 12.89 -13.11
C LEU A 160 16.44 13.76 -13.57
N VAL A 161 16.59 13.92 -14.90
CA VAL A 161 17.77 14.54 -15.53
C VAL A 161 17.53 16.02 -15.86
N ASP A 162 16.34 16.40 -16.33
CA ASP A 162 16.08 17.76 -16.78
C ASP A 162 16.03 18.75 -15.59
N PRO A 163 16.91 19.77 -15.55
CA PRO A 163 16.96 20.76 -14.47
C PRO A 163 15.72 21.65 -14.38
N GLY A 164 14.84 21.64 -15.39
CA GLY A 164 13.53 22.27 -15.38
C GLY A 164 12.58 21.63 -14.36
N PHE A 165 12.75 20.34 -14.06
CA PHE A 165 12.02 19.68 -12.99
C PHE A 165 12.74 19.91 -11.64
N ARG A 166 11.96 20.39 -10.65
CA ARG A 166 12.42 20.54 -9.25
C ARG A 166 11.75 19.55 -8.31
N VAL A 167 11.21 18.48 -8.89
CA VAL A 167 10.46 17.42 -8.21
C VAL A 167 11.36 16.72 -7.18
N ARG A 168 10.91 16.73 -5.92
CA ARG A 168 11.51 16.01 -4.80
C ARG A 168 10.73 14.75 -4.45
N VAL A 169 9.42 14.78 -4.67
CA VAL A 169 8.49 13.68 -4.41
C VAL A 169 7.76 13.38 -5.72
N LEU A 170 7.91 12.17 -6.23
CA LEU A 170 7.21 11.69 -7.42
C LEU A 170 6.34 10.49 -7.04
N SER A 171 5.09 10.48 -7.48
CA SER A 171 4.21 9.33 -7.36
C SER A 171 3.82 8.82 -8.75
N ILE A 172 4.11 7.54 -9.00
CA ILE A 172 3.82 6.80 -10.23
C ILE A 172 3.16 5.46 -9.89
N ARG A 173 2.29 5.44 -8.88
CA ARG A 173 1.58 4.22 -8.48
C ARG A 173 0.51 3.88 -9.51
N GLU A 174 0.39 2.59 -9.81
CA GLU A 174 -0.61 2.06 -10.75
C GLU A 174 -0.57 2.70 -12.15
N VAL A 175 0.59 3.19 -12.59
CA VAL A 175 0.76 3.75 -13.95
C VAL A 175 0.64 2.69 -15.03
N ARG A 176 0.21 3.12 -16.23
CA ARG A 176 0.12 2.30 -17.44
C ARG A 176 1.37 2.48 -18.30
N ASN A 177 1.73 1.47 -19.09
CA ASN A 177 2.83 1.49 -20.08
C ASN A 177 4.23 1.76 -19.49
N LEU A 178 4.44 1.46 -18.20
CA LEU A 178 5.75 1.60 -17.55
C LEU A 178 6.60 0.35 -17.75
N ASN A 179 7.74 0.49 -18.42
CA ASN A 179 8.76 -0.55 -18.47
C ASN A 179 9.62 -0.52 -17.19
N GLU A 180 9.36 -1.43 -16.25
CA GLU A 180 10.07 -1.50 -14.96
C GLU A 180 11.58 -1.73 -15.12
N GLN A 181 12.03 -2.52 -16.10
CA GLN A 181 13.45 -2.80 -16.30
C GLN A 181 14.20 -1.53 -16.73
N LYS A 182 13.65 -0.78 -17.70
CA LYS A 182 14.21 0.52 -18.12
C LYS A 182 14.19 1.53 -16.97
N LEU A 183 13.12 1.55 -16.15
CA LEU A 183 13.04 2.42 -14.98
C LEU A 183 14.12 2.08 -13.95
N MET A 184 14.28 0.81 -13.59
CA MET A 184 15.30 0.35 -12.66
C MET A 184 16.70 0.74 -13.15
N GLN A 185 17.00 0.56 -14.44
CA GLN A 185 18.27 0.99 -15.03
C GLN A 185 18.49 2.51 -14.89
N SER A 186 17.46 3.32 -15.18
CA SER A 186 17.52 4.78 -15.03
C SER A 186 17.76 5.21 -13.59
N LEU A 187 17.09 4.58 -12.63
CA LEU A 187 17.25 4.87 -11.20
C LEU A 187 18.66 4.52 -10.70
N ARG A 188 19.19 3.34 -11.05
CA ARG A 188 20.54 2.92 -10.69
C ARG A 188 21.60 3.85 -11.30
N TYR A 189 21.43 4.22 -12.57
CA TYR A 189 22.33 5.16 -13.23
C TYR A 189 22.30 6.54 -12.56
N ALA A 190 21.12 7.05 -12.20
CA ALA A 190 20.96 8.33 -11.50
C ALA A 190 21.58 8.30 -10.10
N CYS A 191 21.50 7.16 -9.39
CA CYS A 191 21.98 7.02 -8.01
C CYS A 191 23.44 6.58 -7.89
N ARG A 192 24.18 6.39 -9.00
CA ARG A 192 25.57 5.94 -8.99
C ARG A 192 26.48 6.80 -8.07
N PRO A 193 27.54 6.23 -7.46
CA PRO A 193 28.44 6.99 -6.59
C PRO A 193 29.15 8.18 -7.25
N THR A 194 29.38 8.11 -8.57
CA THR A 194 30.05 9.16 -9.37
C THR A 194 29.10 10.28 -9.82
N ARG A 195 27.88 10.35 -9.27
CA ARG A 195 26.90 11.39 -9.61
C ARG A 195 27.32 12.76 -9.06
N PRO A 196 26.96 13.86 -9.74
CA PRO A 196 27.12 15.20 -9.19
C PRO A 196 26.38 15.38 -7.86
N GLU A 197 26.95 16.17 -6.95
CA GLU A 197 26.31 16.47 -5.66
C GLU A 197 24.94 17.12 -5.86
N GLY A 198 23.96 16.73 -5.03
CA GLY A 198 22.59 17.22 -5.13
C GLY A 198 21.79 16.67 -6.32
N THR A 199 22.32 15.71 -7.08
CA THR A 199 21.59 14.97 -8.13
C THR A 199 21.42 13.49 -7.76
N PRO A 200 20.29 12.85 -8.13
CA PRO A 200 19.05 13.47 -8.61
C PRO A 200 18.40 14.35 -7.54
N ARG A 201 17.56 15.30 -7.97
CA ARG A 201 16.76 16.13 -7.05
C ARG A 201 15.62 15.36 -6.40
N LEU A 202 15.20 14.28 -7.06
CA LEU A 202 14.20 13.37 -6.56
C LEU A 202 14.73 12.68 -5.30
N GLN A 203 13.93 12.69 -4.24
CA GLN A 203 14.28 12.10 -2.94
C GLN A 203 13.28 11.03 -2.51
N ALA A 204 12.05 11.07 -3.02
CA ALA A 204 10.99 10.13 -2.71
C ALA A 204 10.26 9.70 -3.99
N LEU A 205 10.11 8.40 -4.17
CA LEU A 205 9.41 7.78 -5.29
C LEU A 205 8.37 6.78 -4.77
N TYR A 206 7.08 7.08 -4.97
CA TYR A 206 5.99 6.13 -4.71
C TYR A 206 5.74 5.31 -5.98
N VAL A 207 5.87 3.99 -5.89
CA VAL A 207 5.78 3.08 -7.05
C VAL A 207 5.11 1.74 -6.72
N PHE A 208 5.20 1.26 -5.48
CA PHE A 208 4.74 -0.09 -5.11
C PHE A 208 3.33 -0.13 -4.51
N GLY A 209 2.95 0.91 -3.76
CA GLY A 209 1.70 0.99 -3.03
C GLY A 209 0.49 1.21 -3.94
N LYS A 210 -0.70 1.10 -3.36
CA LYS A 210 -1.95 1.48 -4.03
C LYS A 210 -2.00 2.98 -4.24
N LYS A 211 -2.63 3.42 -5.31
CA LYS A 211 -2.94 4.84 -5.54
C LYS A 211 -3.83 5.37 -4.41
N ASP A 212 -3.65 6.65 -4.04
CA ASP A 212 -4.47 7.27 -3.02
C ASP A 212 -5.95 7.30 -3.43
N ALA A 213 -6.83 6.85 -2.52
CA ALA A 213 -8.26 6.91 -2.74
C ALA A 213 -8.68 8.37 -2.98
N PRO A 214 -9.56 8.63 -3.96
CA PRO A 214 -10.10 9.96 -4.13
C PRO A 214 -10.81 10.37 -2.83
N VAL A 215 -10.42 11.51 -2.24
CA VAL A 215 -11.12 12.09 -1.10
C VAL A 215 -12.61 12.13 -1.47
N PRO A 216 -13.51 11.51 -0.69
CA PRO A 216 -14.92 11.50 -1.01
C PRO A 216 -15.40 12.95 -1.03
N SER A 217 -15.71 13.44 -2.23
CA SER A 217 -16.47 14.67 -2.37
C SER A 217 -17.82 14.43 -1.74
N SER A 218 -18.17 15.19 -0.71
CA SER A 218 -19.49 15.24 -0.08
C SER A 218 -20.52 15.84 -1.04
N SER A 219 -20.79 15.14 -2.12
CA SER A 219 -21.85 15.44 -3.07
C SER A 219 -22.81 14.25 -3.06
N PRO A 220 -24.06 14.41 -2.57
CA PRO A 220 -25.03 13.33 -2.60
C PRO A 220 -25.39 13.02 -4.05
N SER A 221 -24.97 11.85 -4.53
CA SER A 221 -25.42 11.31 -5.80
C SER A 221 -26.94 11.09 -5.74
N PRO A 222 -27.72 11.51 -6.75
CA PRO A 222 -29.15 11.19 -6.78
C PRO A 222 -29.35 9.68 -6.96
N PRO A 223 -30.40 9.08 -6.38
CA PRO A 223 -30.66 7.65 -6.51
C PRO A 223 -30.93 7.29 -7.98
N PRO A 224 -30.43 6.15 -8.48
CA PRO A 224 -30.71 5.71 -9.84
C PRO A 224 -32.20 5.39 -9.99
N SER A 225 -32.83 6.09 -10.93
CA SER A 225 -34.21 5.86 -11.36
C SER A 225 -34.38 4.43 -11.88
N SER A 226 -35.28 3.69 -11.22
CA SER A 226 -35.71 2.35 -11.63
C SER A 226 -36.48 2.40 -12.96
N SER A 227 -35.86 1.95 -14.04
CA SER A 227 -36.58 1.55 -15.25
C SER A 227 -37.14 0.14 -15.05
N SER A 228 -38.42 0.07 -14.67
CA SER A 228 -39.19 -1.17 -14.65
C SER A 228 -39.36 -1.74 -16.06
N PRO A 229 -39.04 -3.02 -16.33
CA PRO A 229 -39.67 -3.73 -17.44
C PRO A 229 -41.06 -4.18 -17.01
N ARG A 230 -42.03 -3.95 -17.89
CA ARG A 230 -43.43 -4.35 -17.73
C ARG A 230 -43.56 -5.88 -17.65
N ARG A 231 -44.52 -6.28 -16.82
CA ARG A 231 -44.95 -7.64 -16.47
C ARG A 231 -45.37 -8.45 -17.70
N SER A 232 -44.98 -9.72 -17.70
CA SER A 232 -45.82 -10.85 -18.17
C SER A 232 -45.80 -11.92 -17.08
N ALA A 233 -46.98 -12.45 -16.77
CA ALA A 233 -47.29 -13.21 -15.57
C ALA A 233 -46.82 -14.67 -15.59
N GLY A 234 -46.54 -15.22 -14.39
CA GLY A 234 -46.47 -16.66 -14.17
C GLY A 234 -45.71 -17.11 -12.91
N GLY A 235 -46.40 -17.13 -11.76
CA GLY A 235 -46.25 -18.13 -10.68
C GLY A 235 -44.95 -18.28 -9.87
N GLY A 236 -45.03 -17.99 -8.56
CA GLY A 236 -44.48 -18.87 -7.52
C GLY A 236 -43.18 -18.47 -6.80
N ALA A 237 -43.33 -18.23 -5.48
CA ALA A 237 -42.36 -18.42 -4.39
C ALA A 237 -41.17 -17.44 -4.18
N THR A 238 -41.31 -16.63 -3.10
CA THR A 238 -40.30 -16.25 -2.09
C THR A 238 -38.83 -16.13 -2.52
N ALA A 239 -38.43 -14.95 -3.00
CA ALA A 239 -37.02 -14.57 -3.20
C ALA A 239 -36.67 -13.19 -2.60
N GLY A 240 -37.30 -12.83 -1.47
CA GLY A 240 -37.10 -11.53 -0.81
C GLY A 240 -36.05 -11.51 0.32
N ALA A 241 -35.63 -12.68 0.82
CA ALA A 241 -34.80 -12.76 2.02
C ALA A 241 -33.27 -12.85 1.75
N SER A 242 -32.84 -13.25 0.55
CA SER A 242 -31.42 -13.46 0.24
C SER A 242 -30.67 -12.19 -0.18
N VAL A 243 -31.38 -11.20 -0.73
CA VAL A 243 -30.77 -9.94 -1.19
C VAL A 243 -30.41 -9.02 -0.01
N GLY A 244 -31.22 -9.03 1.07
CA GLY A 244 -30.95 -8.24 2.28
C GLY A 244 -29.75 -8.74 3.10
N ALA A 245 -29.56 -10.07 3.19
CA ALA A 245 -28.43 -10.66 3.89
C ALA A 245 -27.10 -10.42 3.15
N GLY A 246 -27.08 -10.55 1.82
CA GLY A 246 -25.91 -10.29 1.00
C GLY A 246 -25.49 -8.81 0.96
N TRP A 247 -26.43 -7.87 1.12
CA TRP A 247 -26.17 -6.44 1.25
C TRP A 247 -25.59 -6.08 2.62
N ASN A 248 -26.17 -6.64 3.71
CA ASN A 248 -25.63 -6.45 5.06
C ASN A 248 -24.23 -7.05 5.22
N HIS A 249 -23.96 -8.21 4.62
CA HIS A 249 -22.62 -8.82 4.68
C HIS A 249 -21.57 -8.01 3.91
N ARG A 250 -21.89 -7.55 2.69
CA ARG A 250 -20.98 -6.69 1.90
C ARG A 250 -20.75 -5.33 2.52
N SER A 251 -21.78 -4.71 3.10
CA SER A 251 -21.63 -3.43 3.80
C SER A 251 -20.87 -3.59 5.11
N GLN A 252 -21.10 -4.64 5.90
CA GLN A 252 -20.29 -4.94 7.09
C GLN A 252 -18.84 -5.28 6.74
N HIS A 253 -18.59 -6.02 5.65
CA HIS A 253 -17.24 -6.30 5.15
C HIS A 253 -16.55 -5.01 4.68
N ALA A 254 -17.21 -4.18 3.89
CA ALA A 254 -16.68 -2.89 3.44
C ALA A 254 -16.45 -1.92 4.61
N LEU A 255 -17.32 -1.91 5.62
CA LEU A 255 -17.15 -1.12 6.84
C LEU A 255 -15.98 -1.65 7.68
N LYS A 256 -15.83 -2.97 7.82
CA LYS A 256 -14.72 -3.61 8.53
C LYS A 256 -13.38 -3.42 7.80
N GLU A 257 -13.39 -3.38 6.47
CA GLU A 257 -12.23 -3.06 5.64
C GLU A 257 -11.86 -1.57 5.74
N SER A 258 -12.85 -0.68 5.79
CA SER A 258 -12.67 0.75 6.05
C SER A 258 -12.15 1.03 7.46
N MET A 259 -12.64 0.32 8.49
CA MET A 259 -12.16 0.44 9.87
C MET A 259 -10.74 -0.15 10.02
N ARG A 260 -10.39 -1.19 9.24
CA ARG A 260 -9.01 -1.70 9.08
C ARG A 260 -8.12 -0.83 8.18
N ALA A 261 -8.68 0.16 7.51
CA ALA A 261 -7.95 1.15 6.71
C ALA A 261 -7.55 2.39 7.54
N GLU A 262 -7.92 2.45 8.82
CA GLU A 262 -7.42 3.45 9.76
C GLU A 262 -5.99 3.11 10.20
N GLY A 263 -5.02 3.63 9.46
CA GLY A 263 -3.61 3.61 9.85
C GLY A 263 -2.66 3.30 8.68
N ASP A 264 -1.38 3.61 8.87
CA ASP A 264 -0.36 3.37 7.86
C ASP A 264 -0.10 1.85 7.69
N ASP A 265 -0.09 1.38 6.44
CA ASP A 265 0.01 -0.05 6.11
C ASP A 265 1.25 -0.73 6.73
N TRP A 266 2.38 -0.02 6.80
CA TRP A 266 3.63 -0.57 7.34
C TRP A 266 3.64 -0.66 8.88
N TYR A 267 2.98 0.27 9.59
CA TYR A 267 3.11 0.39 11.04
C TYR A 267 1.90 -0.14 11.81
N HIS A 268 0.70 -0.02 11.25
CA HIS A 268 -0.56 -0.32 11.91
C HIS A 268 -1.17 -1.63 11.42
N ARG A 269 -1.17 -1.84 10.09
CA ARG A 269 -1.61 -3.11 9.52
C ARG A 269 -0.54 -4.17 9.76
N ARG A 270 -0.98 -5.38 10.09
CA ARG A 270 -0.12 -6.57 10.07
C ARG A 270 -0.45 -7.36 8.82
N GLY A 271 0.56 -8.02 8.28
CA GLY A 271 0.44 -8.84 7.09
C GLY A 271 0.84 -8.14 5.82
N ARG A 272 0.15 -8.47 4.73
CA ARG A 272 0.55 -8.06 3.38
C ARG A 272 0.35 -6.56 3.19
N VAL A 273 1.44 -5.86 2.87
CA VAL A 273 1.44 -4.42 2.57
C VAL A 273 1.39 -4.19 1.06
N LEU A 274 2.17 -4.96 0.30
CA LEU A 274 2.22 -4.84 -1.16
C LEU A 274 1.32 -5.89 -1.81
N GLY A 275 0.28 -5.44 -2.51
CA GLY A 275 -0.69 -6.29 -3.18
C GLY A 275 -0.19 -6.91 -4.49
N ARG A 276 0.73 -6.23 -5.19
CA ARG A 276 1.30 -6.68 -6.47
C ARG A 276 2.60 -7.47 -6.24
N ALA A 277 2.84 -8.46 -7.09
CA ALA A 277 4.14 -9.12 -7.15
C ALA A 277 5.24 -8.10 -7.51
N VAL A 278 6.31 -8.08 -6.73
CA VAL A 278 7.46 -7.21 -6.97
C VAL A 278 8.46 -7.96 -7.83
N GLY A 279 8.89 -7.38 -8.95
CA GLY A 279 9.84 -8.02 -9.87
C GLY A 279 11.20 -8.29 -9.22
N ASP A 280 11.87 -9.35 -9.69
CA ASP A 280 13.04 -9.98 -9.05
C ASP A 280 14.27 -9.06 -8.89
N ARG A 281 14.33 -7.93 -9.61
CA ARG A 281 15.48 -7.00 -9.60
C ARG A 281 15.26 -5.71 -8.82
N TRP A 282 14.09 -5.53 -8.21
CA TRP A 282 13.81 -4.32 -7.44
C TRP A 282 14.64 -4.23 -6.17
N ALA A 283 15.03 -5.37 -5.59
CA ALA A 283 15.82 -5.40 -4.37
C ALA A 283 17.20 -4.76 -4.57
N GLU A 284 17.91 -5.05 -5.65
CA GLU A 284 19.20 -4.40 -5.95
C GLU A 284 18.99 -2.93 -6.29
N THR A 285 17.91 -2.58 -6.99
CA THR A 285 17.60 -1.17 -7.30
C THR A 285 17.38 -0.34 -6.03
N LEU A 286 16.63 -0.87 -5.06
CA LEU A 286 16.43 -0.23 -3.76
C LEU A 286 17.76 -0.05 -3.01
N LEU A 287 18.65 -1.05 -3.09
CA LEU A 287 19.97 -0.99 -2.49
C LEU A 287 20.87 0.06 -3.15
N ASP A 288 20.90 0.11 -4.49
CA ASP A 288 21.67 1.09 -5.27
C ASP A 288 21.17 2.53 -5.05
N CYS A 289 19.88 2.70 -4.79
CA CYS A 289 19.25 4.00 -4.53
C CYS A 289 19.36 4.43 -3.05
N ARG A 290 19.89 3.57 -2.18
CA ARG A 290 19.91 3.78 -0.73
C ARG A 290 20.63 5.08 -0.36
N GLY A 291 20.01 5.87 0.51
CA GLY A 291 20.49 7.19 0.91
C GLY A 291 20.21 8.33 -0.09
N VAL A 292 19.73 8.01 -1.30
CA VAL A 292 19.45 8.98 -2.36
C VAL A 292 17.95 9.14 -2.59
N ILE A 293 17.29 8.05 -3.00
CA ILE A 293 15.86 7.98 -3.27
C ILE A 293 15.24 7.00 -2.29
N ARG A 294 14.18 7.42 -1.61
CA ARG A 294 13.35 6.57 -0.74
C ARG A 294 12.12 6.09 -1.51
N PHE A 295 11.61 4.93 -1.10
CA PHE A 295 10.49 4.26 -1.74
C PHE A 295 9.39 3.94 -0.73
N ASP A 296 8.19 3.69 -1.22
CA ASP A 296 7.06 3.17 -0.46
C ASP A 296 7.16 1.66 -0.15
N ALA A 297 8.31 1.06 -0.45
CA ALA A 297 8.72 -0.27 -0.04
C ALA A 297 10.12 -0.26 0.60
N VAL A 298 10.40 -1.31 1.37
CA VAL A 298 11.69 -1.51 2.05
C VAL A 298 12.24 -2.91 1.77
N LEU A 299 13.54 -3.10 1.99
CA LEU A 299 14.16 -4.42 1.88
C LEU A 299 13.72 -5.33 3.03
N CYS A 300 13.55 -6.62 2.72
CA CYS A 300 13.41 -7.66 3.71
C CYS A 300 14.67 -7.71 4.58
N THR A 301 14.50 -7.79 5.90
CA THR A 301 15.61 -7.87 6.86
C THR A 301 15.68 -9.23 7.53
N ALA A 302 15.07 -10.26 6.92
CA ALA A 302 15.16 -11.62 7.43
C ALA A 302 16.63 -12.10 7.54
N PRO A 303 16.97 -12.94 8.53
CA PRO A 303 18.32 -13.45 8.74
C PRO A 303 18.97 -14.15 7.55
N CYS A 304 18.22 -14.54 6.51
CA CYS A 304 18.78 -15.15 5.29
C CYS A 304 19.29 -14.15 4.24
N HIS A 305 18.99 -12.85 4.39
CA HIS A 305 19.43 -11.83 3.45
C HIS A 305 20.67 -11.08 3.96
N GLN A 306 21.59 -10.76 3.05
CA GLN A 306 22.90 -10.18 3.40
C GLN A 306 22.81 -8.78 4.03
N ASN A 307 21.73 -8.03 3.75
CA ASN A 307 21.46 -6.73 4.35
C ASN A 307 20.90 -6.80 5.78
N SER A 308 20.62 -8.00 6.31
CA SER A 308 20.07 -8.18 7.64
C SER A 308 21.14 -8.04 8.73
N PRO A 309 20.85 -7.31 9.83
CA PRO A 309 21.69 -7.33 11.04
C PRO A 309 21.84 -8.72 11.67
N ALA A 310 20.92 -9.64 11.38
CA ALA A 310 20.92 -11.01 11.88
C ALA A 310 21.54 -12.03 10.89
N PHE A 311 22.08 -11.56 9.76
CA PHE A 311 22.67 -12.43 8.74
C PHE A 311 23.78 -13.32 9.32
N GLY A 312 23.67 -14.63 9.11
CA GLY A 312 24.61 -15.63 9.62
C GLY A 312 24.58 -15.86 11.15
N ARG A 313 23.70 -15.19 11.90
CA ARG A 313 23.61 -15.31 13.38
C ARG A 313 22.53 -16.27 13.87
N VAL A 314 21.67 -16.75 12.98
CA VAL A 314 20.55 -17.63 13.32
C VAL A 314 20.67 -18.94 12.53
N PRO A 315 20.41 -20.11 13.16
CA PRO A 315 20.37 -21.39 12.46
C PRO A 315 19.39 -21.35 11.27
N GLY A 316 19.88 -21.67 10.06
CA GLY A 316 19.10 -21.56 8.81
C GLY A 316 19.12 -20.17 8.15
N GLY A 317 19.84 -19.19 8.71
CA GLY A 317 20.07 -17.86 8.11
C GLY A 317 21.29 -17.78 7.18
N GLY A 318 22.15 -18.80 7.17
CA GLY A 318 23.21 -18.94 6.17
C GLY A 318 22.73 -19.82 5.02
N GLY A 319 22.96 -19.39 3.78
CA GLY A 319 22.61 -20.13 2.55
C GLY A 319 23.35 -21.47 2.41
N GLY A 320 23.00 -22.44 3.24
CA GLY A 320 23.51 -23.79 3.22
C GLY A 320 22.41 -24.71 3.70
N GLY A 321 21.66 -25.27 2.75
CA GLY A 321 20.63 -26.27 3.04
C GLY A 321 19.40 -26.25 2.14
N ASP A 322 19.52 -25.86 0.87
CA ASP A 322 18.80 -26.52 -0.24
C ASP A 322 19.34 -25.94 -1.57
N GLY A 323 19.43 -26.73 -2.63
CA GLY A 323 20.15 -26.43 -3.88
C GLY A 323 19.62 -25.29 -4.76
N VAL A 324 18.89 -24.32 -4.21
CA VAL A 324 18.41 -23.12 -4.93
C VAL A 324 19.09 -21.90 -4.33
N ALA A 325 19.95 -21.24 -5.12
CA ALA A 325 20.57 -19.97 -4.76
C ALA A 325 19.47 -18.92 -4.51
N ARG A 326 19.06 -18.73 -3.25
CA ARG A 326 18.13 -17.66 -2.85
C ARG A 326 18.81 -16.33 -3.14
N SER A 327 18.06 -15.39 -3.74
CA SER A 327 18.59 -14.05 -3.97
C SER A 327 19.08 -13.45 -2.64
N PRO A 328 20.29 -12.87 -2.60
CA PRO A 328 20.88 -12.33 -1.37
C PRO A 328 20.06 -11.16 -0.80
N TRP A 329 19.15 -10.58 -1.58
CA TRP A 329 18.25 -9.50 -1.19
C TRP A 329 16.83 -9.79 -1.67
N ALA A 330 15.84 -9.23 -0.97
CA ALA A 330 14.45 -9.26 -1.41
C ALA A 330 13.72 -8.00 -0.94
N VAL A 331 12.68 -7.60 -1.67
CA VAL A 331 11.77 -6.55 -1.23
C VAL A 331 10.78 -7.13 -0.22
N ALA A 332 10.56 -6.41 0.88
CA ALA A 332 9.54 -6.78 1.85
C ALA A 332 8.15 -6.53 1.26
N THR A 333 7.29 -7.54 1.37
CA THR A 333 5.88 -7.46 0.95
C THR A 333 4.94 -7.56 2.15
N PHE A 334 5.47 -7.86 3.33
CA PHE A 334 4.76 -7.99 4.59
C PHE A 334 5.37 -7.11 5.66
N ALA A 335 4.51 -6.54 6.49
CA ALA A 335 4.85 -5.92 7.76
C ALA A 335 4.33 -6.81 8.88
N VAL A 336 5.24 -7.39 9.66
CA VAL A 336 4.86 -8.27 10.78
C VAL A 336 5.21 -7.63 12.12
N GLY A 337 4.58 -8.13 13.19
CA GLY A 337 4.84 -7.70 14.56
C GLY A 337 6.04 -8.42 15.18
N GLY A 338 6.05 -8.53 16.50
CA GLY A 338 6.95 -9.48 17.17
C GLY A 338 6.55 -10.92 16.86
N CYS A 339 7.50 -11.85 16.98
CA CYS A 339 7.20 -13.28 16.86
C CYS A 339 6.14 -13.69 17.88
N ALA A 340 5.20 -14.56 17.47
CA ALA A 340 4.12 -15.05 18.32
C ALA A 340 4.60 -15.81 19.58
N SER A 341 5.82 -16.36 19.58
CA SER A 341 6.38 -17.10 20.71
C SER A 341 7.22 -16.22 21.65
N CYS A 342 8.14 -15.40 21.13
CA CYS A 342 9.08 -14.63 21.95
C CYS A 342 8.81 -13.12 21.97
N GLY A 343 7.84 -12.63 21.20
CA GLY A 343 7.51 -11.19 21.09
C GLY A 343 8.55 -10.34 20.36
N SER A 344 9.65 -10.93 19.89
CA SER A 344 10.79 -10.22 19.27
C SER A 344 11.06 -10.70 17.84
N ALA A 345 12.07 -10.11 17.19
CA ALA A 345 12.59 -10.54 15.89
C ALA A 345 14.13 -10.54 15.95
N PRO A 346 14.82 -11.55 15.39
CA PRO A 346 16.28 -11.65 15.45
C PRO A 346 17.01 -10.42 14.88
N GLU A 347 16.46 -9.83 13.83
CA GLU A 347 16.97 -8.64 13.15
C GLU A 347 16.58 -7.31 13.84
N GLY A 348 15.72 -7.35 14.86
CA GLY A 348 15.14 -6.18 15.50
C GLY A 348 13.91 -5.62 14.77
N PHE A 349 13.42 -4.48 15.28
CA PHE A 349 12.27 -3.76 14.70
C PHE A 349 12.74 -2.53 13.92
N THR A 350 12.03 -2.23 12.83
CA THR A 350 12.05 -0.90 12.23
C THR A 350 11.12 0.01 13.03
N VAL A 351 11.67 1.06 13.63
CA VAL A 351 10.98 1.97 14.53
C VAL A 351 11.12 3.40 14.01
N TYR A 352 10.00 4.10 13.82
CA TYR A 352 10.04 5.50 13.40
C TYR A 352 10.69 6.39 14.47
N GLY A 353 11.68 7.18 14.05
CA GLY A 353 12.41 8.09 14.93
C GLY A 353 13.67 7.49 15.57
N GLU A 354 13.82 6.16 15.56
CA GLU A 354 15.01 5.47 16.08
C GLU A 354 15.80 4.80 14.95
N SER A 355 15.12 4.14 14.01
CA SER A 355 15.78 3.48 12.90
C SER A 355 16.33 4.48 11.88
N PRO A 356 17.42 4.13 11.15
CA PRO A 356 17.99 4.98 10.11
C PRO A 356 16.93 5.35 9.09
N ALA A 357 16.90 6.63 8.68
CA ALA A 357 15.85 7.15 7.80
C ALA A 357 15.76 6.43 6.45
N GLU A 358 16.82 5.74 6.03
CA GLU A 358 16.92 4.93 4.81
C GLU A 358 16.09 3.64 4.86
N THR A 359 15.81 3.17 6.08
CA THR A 359 15.04 1.93 6.34
C THR A 359 13.55 2.19 6.55
N LEU A 360 13.16 3.47 6.57
CA LEU A 360 11.77 3.87 6.77
C LEU A 360 11.05 3.93 5.40
N PRO A 361 9.91 3.26 5.25
CA PRO A 361 9.11 3.35 4.02
C PRO A 361 8.48 4.73 3.89
N LEU A 362 8.28 5.17 2.65
CA LEU A 362 7.30 6.22 2.36
C LEU A 362 5.89 5.71 2.65
N LEU A 363 5.03 6.58 3.18
CA LEU A 363 3.69 6.24 3.64
C LEU A 363 2.64 6.93 2.77
N SER A 364 1.58 6.19 2.46
CA SER A 364 0.37 6.76 1.83
C SER A 364 -0.49 7.46 2.89
N PRO A 365 -1.14 8.58 2.55
CA PRO A 365 -1.11 9.26 1.25
C PRO A 365 0.12 10.16 1.06
N VAL A 366 0.39 10.51 -0.21
CA VAL A 366 1.46 11.46 -0.54
C VAL A 366 1.22 12.78 0.23
N PRO A 367 2.22 13.33 0.94
CA PRO A 367 2.02 14.55 1.72
C PRO A 367 1.55 15.73 0.86
N LEU A 368 0.41 16.32 1.26
CA LEU A 368 -0.20 17.47 0.59
C LEU A 368 0.54 18.78 0.93
N HIS A 369 0.73 19.02 2.24
CA HIS A 369 1.27 20.28 2.77
C HIS A 369 2.80 20.27 2.89
N SER A 370 3.46 19.20 2.45
CA SER A 370 4.91 19.02 2.58
C SER A 370 5.48 18.27 1.38
N SER A 371 6.75 18.49 1.07
CA SER A 371 7.53 17.76 0.05
C SER A 371 8.86 17.30 0.66
N THR A 372 8.83 17.04 1.97
CA THR A 372 9.99 16.59 2.74
C THR A 372 9.86 15.12 3.06
N LEU A 373 11.01 14.45 3.16
CA LEU A 373 11.06 13.04 3.50
C LEU A 373 10.51 12.77 4.89
N ARG A 374 10.74 13.68 5.84
CA ARG A 374 10.20 13.55 7.20
C ARG A 374 8.68 13.45 7.20
N SER A 375 7.99 14.27 6.42
CA SER A 375 6.53 14.19 6.31
C SER A 375 6.07 12.95 5.54
N ALA A 376 6.85 12.49 4.57
CA ALA A 376 6.54 11.33 3.74
C ALA A 376 6.75 9.98 4.47
N THR A 377 7.56 9.93 5.53
CA THR A 377 7.82 8.72 6.31
C THR A 377 7.19 8.74 7.70
N CYS A 378 6.52 9.84 8.08
CA CYS A 378 5.93 10.01 9.40
C CYS A 378 4.64 9.21 9.53
N PRO A 379 4.57 8.22 10.43
CA PRO A 379 3.33 7.53 10.72
C PRO A 379 2.29 8.53 11.22
N ARG A 380 1.04 8.33 10.84
CA ARG A 380 -0.08 9.09 11.40
C ARG A 380 -0.15 8.80 12.89
N ALA A 381 -0.27 9.85 13.70
CA ALA A 381 -0.51 9.69 15.11
C ALA A 381 -1.87 8.98 15.25
N VAL A 382 -1.86 7.76 15.78
CA VAL A 382 -3.10 7.11 16.21
C VAL A 382 -3.70 8.00 17.29
N GLY A 383 -4.86 8.56 16.98
CA GLY A 383 -5.65 9.32 17.93
C GLY A 383 -5.88 8.46 19.17
N SER A 384 -5.63 9.08 20.32
CA SER A 384 -6.15 8.66 21.61
C SER A 384 -7.66 8.95 21.66
N GLU A 385 -8.43 8.36 20.75
CA GLU A 385 -9.89 8.48 20.72
C GLU A 385 -10.50 7.08 20.71
N GLY A 386 -11.17 6.72 21.82
CA GLY A 386 -11.91 5.47 21.99
C GLY A 386 -11.24 4.48 22.96
N GLY A 387 -11.44 4.68 24.25
CA GLY A 387 -11.08 3.69 25.26
C GLY A 387 -10.99 4.28 26.65
N ASP A 388 -12.13 4.69 27.20
CA ASP A 388 -12.28 4.90 28.64
C ASP A 388 -11.88 3.60 29.36
N GLY A 389 -10.77 3.69 30.07
CA GLY A 389 -10.17 2.62 30.84
C GLY A 389 -9.22 3.28 31.83
N GLU A 390 -9.81 3.83 32.89
CA GLU A 390 -9.07 4.31 34.06
C GLU A 390 -8.15 3.20 34.59
N GLY A 391 -6.90 3.56 34.88
CA GLY A 391 -5.96 2.71 35.61
C GLY A 391 -4.83 2.12 34.77
N SER A 392 -3.86 2.94 34.36
CA SER A 392 -2.44 2.54 34.35
C SER A 392 -1.55 3.76 34.08
N GLU A 393 -1.01 4.35 35.15
CA GLU A 393 0.16 5.22 35.08
C GLU A 393 1.32 4.43 34.44
N GLY A 394 1.81 4.89 33.28
CA GLY A 394 2.90 4.23 32.54
C GLY A 394 2.67 4.02 31.04
N ARG A 395 1.70 4.67 30.41
CA ARG A 395 1.42 4.47 28.97
C ARG A 395 2.36 5.29 28.08
N GLY A 396 3.58 4.78 27.90
CA GLY A 396 4.49 5.24 26.85
C GLY A 396 3.77 5.25 25.50
N ARG A 397 3.91 6.36 24.75
CA ARG A 397 3.52 6.48 23.35
C ARG A 397 3.98 5.21 22.62
N ARG A 398 3.04 4.34 22.19
CA ARG A 398 3.40 3.13 21.43
C ARG A 398 4.23 3.57 20.23
N THR A 399 5.52 3.26 20.22
CA THR A 399 6.40 3.60 19.12
C THR A 399 5.97 2.80 17.90
N ALA A 400 5.64 3.51 16.81
CA ALA A 400 5.24 2.88 15.56
C ALA A 400 6.39 2.01 15.05
N ARG A 401 6.19 0.69 15.06
CA ARG A 401 7.21 -0.30 14.74
C ARG A 401 6.68 -1.51 14.00
N PHE A 402 7.53 -2.12 13.16
CA PHE A 402 7.24 -3.33 12.41
C PHE A 402 8.52 -4.09 12.05
N VAL A 403 8.37 -5.29 11.50
CA VAL A 403 9.46 -6.11 10.95
C VAL A 403 9.20 -6.34 9.46
N PRO A 404 10.07 -5.88 8.55
CA PRO A 404 9.87 -6.05 7.11
C PRO A 404 10.27 -7.45 6.64
N ARG A 405 9.32 -8.17 6.03
CA ARG A 405 9.55 -9.52 5.52
C ARG A 405 9.07 -9.70 4.08
N CYS A 406 9.83 -10.44 3.28
CA CYS A 406 9.37 -10.94 1.98
C CYS A 406 8.60 -12.26 2.17
N LEU A 407 7.73 -12.58 1.21
CA LEU A 407 6.92 -13.81 1.23
C LEU A 407 7.77 -15.07 1.44
N GLU A 408 8.95 -15.11 0.82
CA GLU A 408 9.83 -16.29 0.84
C GLU A 408 10.46 -16.55 2.22
N CYS A 409 10.62 -15.51 3.05
CA CYS A 409 11.16 -15.65 4.40
C CYS A 409 10.10 -16.02 5.44
N ILE A 410 8.86 -15.63 5.21
CA ILE A 410 7.74 -15.95 6.11
C ILE A 410 6.97 -17.18 5.66
N ARG A 411 7.32 -17.75 4.51
CA ARG A 411 6.72 -18.97 3.98
C ARG A 411 6.82 -20.06 5.04
N GLU A 412 5.68 -20.71 5.33
CA GLU A 412 5.53 -21.73 6.38
C GLU A 412 5.74 -21.23 7.83
N ARG A 413 5.85 -19.91 8.03
CA ARG A 413 6.09 -19.27 9.34
C ARG A 413 5.08 -18.19 9.66
N TYR A 414 4.04 -18.06 8.86
CA TYR A 414 3.07 -16.98 8.93
C TYR A 414 1.66 -17.53 8.77
N CYS A 415 0.74 -17.08 9.61
CA CYS A 415 -0.67 -17.40 9.50
C CYS A 415 -1.41 -16.27 8.78
N PHE A 416 -2.05 -16.59 7.67
CA PHE A 416 -2.83 -15.63 6.87
C PHE A 416 -4.18 -15.26 7.49
N SER A 417 -4.65 -16.01 8.49
CA SER A 417 -5.91 -15.73 9.18
C SER A 417 -5.76 -14.75 10.35
N CYS A 418 -4.65 -14.80 11.10
CA CYS A 418 -4.45 -14.00 12.31
C CYS A 418 -3.21 -13.09 12.27
N ASP A 419 -2.49 -13.07 11.15
CA ASP A 419 -1.27 -12.29 10.90
C ASP A 419 -0.12 -12.53 11.89
N GLN A 420 -0.21 -13.62 12.67
CA GLN A 420 0.87 -14.08 13.55
C GLN A 420 1.98 -14.73 12.74
N TRP A 421 3.21 -14.59 13.23
CA TRP A 421 4.39 -15.16 12.58
C TRP A 421 5.41 -15.69 13.58
N TRP A 422 6.27 -16.61 13.14
CA TRP A 422 7.30 -17.25 13.96
C TRP A 422 8.70 -17.03 13.42
N CYS A 423 9.57 -16.44 14.24
CA CYS A 423 10.96 -16.20 13.87
C CYS A 423 11.77 -17.50 13.74
N GLU A 424 12.90 -17.38 13.06
CA GLU A 424 13.83 -18.49 12.77
C GLU A 424 14.39 -19.13 14.04
N ALA A 425 14.48 -18.37 15.14
CA ALA A 425 14.91 -18.90 16.44
C ALA A 425 13.82 -19.70 17.16
N CYS A 426 12.55 -19.31 17.04
CA CYS A 426 11.42 -19.94 17.76
C CYS A 426 10.77 -21.11 17.01
N TYR A 427 11.02 -21.21 15.71
CA TYR A 427 10.49 -22.29 14.89
C TYR A 427 11.49 -22.62 13.80
N ARG A 428 11.83 -23.89 13.64
CA ARG A 428 12.60 -24.37 12.49
C ARG A 428 11.62 -25.09 11.58
N VAL A 429 11.48 -24.58 10.37
CA VAL A 429 10.66 -25.23 9.33
C VAL A 429 11.28 -26.60 9.05
N PRO A 430 10.52 -27.71 9.22
CA PRO A 430 11.02 -29.03 8.89
C PRO A 430 11.35 -29.14 7.39
N GLY A 431 12.52 -29.69 7.06
CA GLY A 431 12.95 -29.87 5.67
C GLY A 431 12.04 -30.83 4.90
N ARG A 432 12.01 -30.73 3.56
CA ARG A 432 11.22 -31.65 2.71
C ARG A 432 11.63 -33.11 2.93
N GLU A 433 12.94 -33.36 3.09
CA GLU A 433 13.49 -34.68 3.39
C GLU A 433 13.14 -35.15 4.81
N GLU A 434 13.18 -34.25 5.80
CA GLU A 434 12.77 -34.56 7.18
C GLU A 434 11.28 -34.94 7.24
N LEU A 435 10.43 -34.26 6.46
CA LEU A 435 9.01 -34.56 6.35
C LEU A 435 8.75 -35.85 5.58
N ALA A 436 9.51 -36.10 4.51
CA ALA A 436 9.43 -37.36 3.76
C ALA A 436 9.88 -38.55 4.62
N ALA A 437 10.96 -38.40 5.39
CA ALA A 437 11.45 -39.40 6.33
C ALA A 437 10.46 -39.63 7.48
N ALA A 438 9.84 -38.57 8.01
CA ALA A 438 8.79 -38.68 9.03
C ALA A 438 7.53 -39.38 8.49
N ALA A 439 7.12 -39.07 7.26
CA ALA A 439 5.99 -39.72 6.60
C ALA A 439 6.26 -41.20 6.28
N ALA A 440 7.48 -41.53 5.85
CA ALA A 440 7.89 -42.92 5.60
C ALA A 440 8.00 -43.73 6.90
N GLY A 441 8.51 -43.13 7.98
CA GLY A 441 8.57 -43.76 9.31
C GLY A 441 7.19 -44.01 9.94
N ALA A 442 6.19 -43.18 9.62
CA ALA A 442 4.81 -43.38 10.06
C ALA A 442 4.06 -44.51 9.32
N GLN A 443 4.58 -44.98 8.18
CA GLN A 443 3.96 -46.02 7.35
C GLN A 443 4.47 -47.45 7.64
N HIS A 444 5.37 -47.65 8.60
CA HIS A 444 5.90 -48.97 8.93
C HIS A 444 5.32 -49.52 10.24
N VAL A 445 4.02 -49.87 10.22
CA VAL A 445 3.44 -50.83 11.18
C VAL A 445 3.42 -52.18 10.47
N HIS A 446 4.45 -52.99 10.71
CA HIS A 446 4.53 -54.35 10.20
C HIS A 446 3.59 -55.23 11.05
N ILE A 447 2.39 -55.54 10.55
CA ILE A 447 1.56 -56.60 11.14
C ILE A 447 2.18 -57.92 10.66
N VAL A 448 3.02 -58.52 11.48
CA VAL A 448 3.39 -59.93 11.32
C VAL A 448 2.23 -60.73 11.88
N ALA A 449 1.47 -61.39 11.00
CA ALA A 449 0.59 -62.48 11.41
C ALA A 449 1.48 -63.72 11.57
N ASP A 450 1.82 -64.05 12.80
CA ASP A 450 2.40 -65.36 13.12
C ASP A 450 1.27 -66.39 13.15
N ASP A 451 1.11 -67.11 12.05
CA ASP A 451 0.46 -68.42 12.05
C ASP A 451 1.47 -69.44 12.59
N ASP A 452 1.44 -69.71 13.90
CA ASP A 452 1.55 -71.10 14.38
C ASP A 452 1.22 -71.25 15.87
N ALA A 453 0.49 -72.33 16.14
CA ALA A 453 -0.01 -72.70 17.45
C ALA A 453 1.09 -73.29 18.35
N GLY A 454 1.20 -72.81 19.60
CA GLY A 454 1.86 -73.58 20.65
C GLY A 454 2.46 -72.80 21.81
N ALA A 455 1.75 -72.81 22.94
CA ALA A 455 2.25 -72.75 24.32
C ALA A 455 3.08 -71.54 24.79
N GLY A 456 2.53 -70.80 25.76
CA GLY A 456 3.34 -70.00 26.69
C GLY A 456 2.74 -68.67 27.10
N ALA A 457 1.67 -68.68 27.89
CA ALA A 457 1.25 -67.49 28.63
C ALA A 457 2.32 -67.15 29.67
N ASN A 458 3.17 -66.13 29.41
CA ASN A 458 3.85 -65.26 30.38
C ASN A 458 4.91 -64.33 29.75
N SER A 459 4.66 -63.73 28.57
CA SER A 459 5.57 -62.72 27.99
C SER A 459 4.84 -61.58 27.26
N LEU A 460 3.72 -61.12 27.83
CA LEU A 460 2.86 -60.09 27.21
C LEU A 460 2.86 -58.73 27.93
N ILE A 461 3.77 -58.49 28.89
CA ILE A 461 3.74 -57.24 29.70
C ILE A 461 4.97 -56.35 29.50
N VAL A 462 6.00 -56.78 28.76
CA VAL A 462 7.23 -55.97 28.60
C VAL A 462 7.31 -55.23 27.26
N HIS A 463 6.39 -55.48 26.33
CA HIS A 463 6.38 -54.84 25.00
C HIS A 463 5.33 -53.73 24.81
N GLU A 464 4.50 -53.43 25.82
CA GLU A 464 3.51 -52.34 25.77
C GLU A 464 4.04 -50.98 26.24
N LEU A 465 5.17 -50.96 26.97
CA LEU A 465 5.76 -49.70 27.48
C LEU A 465 6.83 -49.11 26.54
N ALA A 466 7.32 -49.88 25.56
CA ALA A 466 8.28 -49.39 24.57
C ALA A 466 7.62 -48.74 23.33
N ALA A 467 6.29 -48.86 23.18
CA ALA A 467 5.54 -48.27 22.07
C ALA A 467 5.16 -46.78 22.27
N PHE A 468 5.51 -46.18 23.42
CA PHE A 468 5.17 -44.79 23.75
C PHE A 468 6.28 -43.76 23.52
N GLU A 469 7.44 -44.16 23.01
CA GLU A 469 8.44 -43.22 22.48
C GLU A 469 8.40 -43.22 20.95
N GLN A 470 7.24 -42.88 20.38
CA GLN A 470 7.26 -42.39 19.00
C GLN A 470 8.17 -41.14 18.97
N PRO A 471 9.15 -41.07 18.07
CA PRO A 471 9.92 -39.84 17.90
C PRO A 471 8.91 -38.73 17.59
N LYS A 472 8.82 -37.70 18.45
CA LYS A 472 7.93 -36.55 18.27
C LYS A 472 8.13 -36.00 16.86
N VAL A 473 7.28 -36.43 15.93
CA VAL A 473 7.26 -35.92 14.57
C VAL A 473 6.98 -34.43 14.74
N LYS A 474 7.93 -33.59 14.32
CA LYS A 474 7.76 -32.13 14.38
C LYS A 474 6.68 -31.76 13.38
N THR A 475 5.43 -31.74 13.83
CA THR A 475 4.30 -31.24 13.06
C THR A 475 4.56 -29.80 12.66
N ARG A 476 4.23 -29.46 11.41
CA ARG A 476 4.34 -28.10 10.91
C ARG A 476 3.38 -27.21 11.72
N LYS A 477 3.88 -26.13 12.31
CA LYS A 477 3.04 -25.13 13.01
C LYS A 477 2.05 -24.43 12.08
N ILE A 478 2.31 -24.49 10.77
CA ILE A 478 1.57 -23.78 9.74
C ILE A 478 1.25 -24.75 8.61
N THR A 479 -0.05 -24.94 8.34
CA THR A 479 -0.58 -25.84 7.30
C THR A 479 -1.81 -25.20 6.65
N ARG A 480 -2.35 -25.79 5.58
CA ARG A 480 -3.57 -25.27 4.94
C ARG A 480 -4.81 -25.91 5.57
N SER A 481 -5.86 -25.13 5.82
CA SER A 481 -7.17 -25.65 6.26
C SER A 481 -7.90 -26.41 5.14
N CYS A 482 -7.75 -25.97 3.89
CA CYS A 482 -8.29 -26.59 2.67
C CYS A 482 -7.45 -26.20 1.44
N TRP A 483 -7.77 -26.73 0.26
CA TRP A 483 -7.02 -26.44 -0.98
C TRP A 483 -7.00 -24.95 -1.34
N GLU A 484 -8.09 -24.24 -1.06
CA GLU A 484 -8.27 -22.81 -1.35
C GLU A 484 -7.74 -21.90 -0.22
N CYS A 485 -7.55 -22.44 0.99
CA CYS A 485 -7.00 -21.67 2.09
C CYS A 485 -5.49 -21.50 1.95
N ASP A 486 -5.05 -20.28 2.27
CA ASP A 486 -3.67 -20.02 2.58
C ASP A 486 -3.23 -20.72 3.87
N LEU A 487 -1.93 -20.62 4.15
CA LEU A 487 -1.26 -21.21 5.29
C LEU A 487 -1.73 -20.59 6.62
N ASN A 488 -2.19 -21.42 7.54
CA ASN A 488 -2.79 -21.02 8.81
C ASN A 488 -2.13 -21.76 9.99
N CYS A 489 -2.15 -21.14 11.16
CA CYS A 489 -1.75 -21.81 12.39
C CYS A 489 -2.85 -22.77 12.86
N GLU A 490 -2.47 -23.77 13.65
CA GLU A 490 -3.36 -24.83 14.14
C GLU A 490 -4.63 -24.28 14.81
N THR A 491 -4.53 -23.18 15.55
CA THR A 491 -5.70 -22.53 16.19
C THR A 491 -6.70 -22.02 15.15
N CYS A 492 -6.24 -21.28 14.13
CA CYS A 492 -7.12 -20.79 13.07
C CYS A 492 -7.67 -21.93 12.20
N ILE A 493 -6.92 -23.03 12.06
CA ILE A 493 -7.41 -24.23 11.39
C ILE A 493 -8.53 -24.87 12.21
N ALA A 494 -8.36 -25.05 13.52
CA ALA A 494 -9.40 -25.62 14.39
C ALA A 494 -10.68 -24.77 14.40
N ASP A 495 -10.54 -23.45 14.28
CA ASP A 495 -11.67 -22.54 14.19
C ASP A 495 -12.43 -22.69 12.86
N THR A 496 -11.70 -22.90 11.76
CA THR A 496 -12.24 -22.89 10.38
C THR A 496 -12.60 -24.26 9.83
N GLN A 497 -11.94 -25.32 10.28
CA GLN A 497 -12.15 -26.68 9.83
C GLN A 497 -13.17 -27.38 10.74
N LYS A 498 -14.24 -27.90 10.13
CA LYS A 498 -15.29 -28.65 10.82
C LYS A 498 -15.45 -30.02 10.16
N ILE A 499 -16.14 -30.93 10.84
CA ILE A 499 -16.42 -32.29 10.37
C ILE A 499 -17.93 -32.43 10.28
N CYS A 500 -18.42 -32.93 9.15
CA CYS A 500 -19.84 -33.24 9.03
C CYS A 500 -20.15 -34.56 9.74
N LYS A 501 -21.15 -34.53 10.62
CA LYS A 501 -21.62 -35.65 11.44
C LYS A 501 -22.23 -36.77 10.60
N ALA A 502 -22.72 -36.46 9.41
CA ALA A 502 -23.41 -37.44 8.56
C ALA A 502 -22.44 -38.21 7.64
N CYS A 503 -21.40 -37.54 7.11
CA CYS A 503 -20.45 -38.12 6.17
C CYS A 503 -19.05 -38.39 6.79
N GLY A 504 -18.76 -37.82 7.96
CA GLY A 504 -17.42 -37.83 8.56
C GLY A 504 -16.39 -36.97 7.80
N GLY A 505 -16.77 -36.35 6.69
CA GLY A 505 -15.91 -35.52 5.86
C GLY A 505 -15.61 -34.16 6.49
N GLY A 506 -14.35 -33.74 6.43
CA GLY A 506 -13.91 -32.41 6.84
C GLY A 506 -14.25 -31.33 5.81
N TYR A 507 -14.66 -30.16 6.26
CA TYR A 507 -14.94 -29.00 5.41
C TYR A 507 -14.43 -27.71 6.05
N CYS A 508 -14.14 -26.71 5.22
CA CYS A 508 -13.69 -25.39 5.65
C CYS A 508 -14.83 -24.39 5.54
N ILE A 509 -15.20 -23.75 6.66
CA ILE A 509 -16.32 -22.79 6.70
C ILE A 509 -16.02 -21.48 5.95
N VAL A 510 -14.76 -21.20 5.63
CA VAL A 510 -14.37 -19.97 4.90
C VAL A 510 -14.75 -20.05 3.41
N HIS A 511 -14.58 -21.24 2.80
CA HIS A 511 -14.82 -21.44 1.37
C HIS A 511 -16.10 -22.22 1.08
N TYR A 512 -16.63 -22.97 2.07
CA TYR A 512 -17.85 -23.76 1.93
C TYR A 512 -18.91 -23.30 2.94
N ASP A 513 -19.36 -22.04 2.82
CA ASP A 513 -20.35 -21.38 3.70
C ASP A 513 -21.77 -22.01 3.63
N GLY A 514 -22.03 -22.88 2.64
CA GLY A 514 -23.26 -23.68 2.55
C GLY A 514 -23.22 -25.00 3.32
N SER A 515 -22.06 -25.40 3.84
CA SER A 515 -21.90 -26.68 4.56
C SER A 515 -22.25 -26.53 6.04
N THR A 516 -23.14 -27.39 6.53
CA THR A 516 -23.52 -27.47 7.95
C THR A 516 -22.98 -28.76 8.57
N GLU A 517 -23.13 -28.91 9.89
CA GLU A 517 -22.75 -30.14 10.59
C GLU A 517 -23.42 -31.40 10.04
N THR A 518 -24.51 -31.27 9.27
CA THR A 518 -25.25 -32.39 8.68
C THR A 518 -25.33 -32.36 7.15
N LEU A 519 -24.88 -31.28 6.50
CA LEU A 519 -24.96 -31.10 5.04
C LEU A 519 -23.57 -30.70 4.53
N CYS A 520 -22.85 -31.64 3.93
CA CYS A 520 -21.53 -31.47 3.33
C CYS A 520 -21.62 -31.70 1.81
N ASP A 521 -20.76 -31.08 0.99
CA ASP A 521 -20.77 -31.26 -0.48
C ASP A 521 -20.63 -32.72 -0.94
N CYS A 522 -20.01 -33.59 -0.14
CA CYS A 522 -19.95 -35.01 -0.47
C CYS A 522 -21.30 -35.74 -0.35
N MET A 523 -22.35 -35.12 0.22
CA MET A 523 -23.74 -35.59 0.14
C MET A 523 -24.50 -35.09 -1.10
N ASN A 524 -23.96 -34.11 -1.83
CA ASN A 524 -24.51 -33.64 -3.12
C ASN A 524 -24.01 -34.48 -4.31
N ILE A 525 -23.11 -35.44 -4.09
CA ILE A 525 -22.71 -36.40 -5.11
C ILE A 525 -23.73 -37.56 -5.07
N PRO A 526 -24.53 -37.81 -6.13
CA PRO A 526 -25.40 -38.98 -6.16
C PRO A 526 -24.53 -40.24 -6.01
N PRO A 527 -25.01 -41.27 -5.28
CA PRO A 527 -24.23 -42.47 -5.04
C PRO A 527 -23.78 -43.05 -6.38
N ARG A 528 -22.47 -43.10 -6.61
CA ARG A 528 -21.90 -43.87 -7.72
C ARG A 528 -22.35 -45.31 -7.53
N LEU A 529 -23.23 -45.77 -8.42
CA LEU A 529 -23.55 -47.18 -8.62
C LEU A 529 -22.24 -47.96 -8.78
N GLY A 530 -21.89 -48.75 -7.76
CA GLY A 530 -21.09 -49.98 -7.80
C GLY A 530 -19.69 -49.95 -8.45
N PRO A 531 -18.76 -50.81 -8.00
CA PRO A 531 -17.48 -50.98 -8.68
C PRO A 531 -17.70 -51.65 -10.05
N THR A 532 -17.42 -50.93 -11.14
CA THR A 532 -17.18 -51.56 -12.45
C THR A 532 -15.82 -52.26 -12.42
N PRO A 533 -15.70 -53.52 -12.90
CA PRO A 533 -14.45 -54.26 -12.86
C PRO A 533 -13.37 -53.62 -13.75
N PRO A 534 -12.08 -53.87 -13.46
CA PRO A 534 -10.97 -53.24 -14.16
C PRO A 534 -10.89 -53.72 -15.61
N VAL A 535 -10.86 -52.77 -16.55
CA VAL A 535 -10.44 -53.04 -17.93
C VAL A 535 -8.92 -52.96 -17.96
N VAL A 536 -8.31 -54.12 -18.25
CA VAL A 536 -6.90 -54.29 -18.56
C VAL A 536 -6.58 -53.59 -19.87
N TYR A 537 -5.59 -52.68 -19.87
CA TYR A 537 -4.57 -52.52 -20.91
C TYR A 537 -3.35 -51.81 -20.34
#